data_AF-A0A8J3DAL1-F1
#
_entry.id   AF-A0A8J3DAL1-F1
#
_cell.length_a   1.000
_cell.length_b   1.000
_cell.length_c   1.000
_cell.angle_alpha   90.00
_cell.angle_beta   90.00
_cell.angle_gamma   90.00
#
_symmetry.space_group_name_H-M   'P 1'
#
loop_
_entity.id
_entity.type
_entity.pdbx_description
1 polymer ?
#
loop_
_entity_poly.entity_id
_entity_poly.type
_entity_poly.pdbx_seq_one_letter_code
_entity_poly.pdbx_strand_id
1 'polypeptide(L)'
;MVSAKNTETNWYPEKRLVVTQISGDVDKGDIEQWEQSFGSTLEQIEDDSTFKIFVNMHGFKAVNIDAHKRFRGVVLLILANYGWKVGYVNLFEEEAKTMTYRNARGIKCVGVAHAHQDETKMDMYETRFGSDREHFFIDPAQARQWIEDLDIES
;
A
#
# COMPACT_ATOMS: atom_id res chain seq x y z
N MET A 1 -11.22 -25.80 0.66
CA MET A 1 -11.59 -24.79 -0.36
C MET A 1 -10.41 -23.86 -0.48
N VAL A 2 -9.93 -23.57 -1.70
CA VAL A 2 -8.93 -22.53 -1.93
C VAL A 2 -9.64 -21.19 -1.72
N SER A 3 -9.08 -20.30 -0.90
CA SER A 3 -9.66 -18.96 -0.73
C SER A 3 -9.57 -18.23 -2.07
N ALA A 4 -10.64 -17.57 -2.50
CA ALA A 4 -10.59 -16.73 -3.70
C ALA A 4 -9.49 -15.68 -3.54
N LYS A 5 -8.57 -15.61 -4.51
CA LYS A 5 -7.50 -14.62 -4.51
C LYS A 5 -8.01 -13.30 -5.11
N ASN A 6 -7.49 -12.19 -4.59
CA ASN A 6 -7.68 -10.87 -5.18
C ASN A 6 -6.30 -10.21 -5.26
N THR A 7 -5.98 -9.60 -6.41
CA THR A 7 -4.69 -8.96 -6.73
C THR A 7 -4.91 -7.65 -7.51
N GLU A 8 -6.04 -6.99 -7.26
CA GLU A 8 -6.50 -5.85 -8.06
C GLU A 8 -5.97 -4.52 -7.52
N THR A 9 -5.71 -3.59 -8.43
CA THR A 9 -5.52 -2.17 -8.11
C THR A 9 -6.44 -1.31 -8.98
N ASN A 10 -7.09 -0.32 -8.38
CA ASN A 10 -8.07 0.54 -9.02
C ASN A 10 -7.79 2.02 -8.70
N TRP A 11 -7.99 2.89 -9.68
CA TRP A 11 -7.89 4.34 -9.56
C TRP A 11 -9.29 4.97 -9.50
N TYR A 12 -9.51 5.81 -8.49
CA TYR A 12 -10.75 6.57 -8.27
C TYR A 12 -10.42 8.07 -8.43
N PRO A 13 -10.46 8.61 -9.66
CA PRO A 13 -9.99 9.97 -9.95
C PRO A 13 -10.74 11.05 -9.17
N GLU A 14 -12.04 10.87 -8.96
CA GLU A 14 -12.90 11.80 -8.23
C GLU A 14 -12.52 11.97 -6.76
N LYS A 15 -11.83 10.97 -6.20
CA LYS A 15 -11.31 10.99 -4.82
C LYS A 15 -9.79 11.13 -4.76
N ARG A 16 -9.12 11.22 -5.93
CA ARG A 16 -7.67 11.07 -6.08
C ARG A 16 -7.12 9.87 -5.29
N LEU A 17 -7.83 8.76 -5.33
CA LEU A 17 -7.59 7.60 -4.47
C LEU A 17 -7.18 6.37 -5.29
N VAL A 18 -6.02 5.80 -4.99
CA VAL A 18 -5.65 4.44 -5.42
C VAL A 18 -6.14 3.45 -4.36
N VAL A 19 -6.74 2.35 -4.78
CA VAL A 19 -7.07 1.23 -3.87
C VAL A 19 -6.44 -0.02 -4.43
N THR A 20 -5.55 -0.62 -3.65
CA THR A 20 -4.87 -1.85 -4.01
C THR A 20 -5.24 -2.95 -3.02
N GLN A 21 -5.52 -4.15 -3.52
CA GLN A 21 -5.89 -5.29 -2.70
C GLN A 21 -5.07 -6.52 -3.08
N ILE A 22 -4.55 -7.18 -2.04
CA ILE A 22 -3.96 -8.51 -2.18
C ILE A 22 -4.46 -9.43 -1.07
N SER A 23 -5.02 -10.58 -1.43
CA SER A 23 -5.62 -11.52 -0.47
C SER A 23 -5.66 -12.97 -0.99
N GLY A 24 -5.82 -13.93 -0.08
CA GLY A 24 -5.80 -15.36 -0.36
C GLY A 24 -4.43 -15.99 -0.14
N ASP A 25 -4.28 -17.24 -0.58
CA ASP A 25 -3.00 -17.97 -0.57
C ASP A 25 -2.17 -17.54 -1.79
N VAL A 26 -1.26 -16.59 -1.57
CA VAL A 26 -0.57 -15.83 -2.61
C VAL A 26 0.86 -16.34 -2.80
N ASP A 27 1.19 -16.67 -4.05
CA ASP A 27 2.53 -17.03 -4.49
C ASP A 27 3.25 -15.87 -5.18
N LYS A 28 4.45 -16.14 -5.71
CA LYS A 28 5.27 -15.12 -6.37
C LYS A 28 4.61 -14.60 -7.65
N GLY A 29 3.97 -15.45 -8.45
CA GLY A 29 3.31 -15.06 -9.69
C GLY A 29 2.09 -14.18 -9.44
N ASP A 30 1.34 -14.46 -8.37
CA ASP A 30 0.24 -13.59 -7.92
C ASP A 30 0.76 -12.19 -7.52
N ILE A 31 1.89 -12.11 -6.81
CA ILE A 31 2.50 -10.83 -6.42
C ILE A 31 2.99 -10.04 -7.63
N GLU A 32 3.56 -10.72 -8.63
CA GLU A 32 3.99 -10.10 -9.88
C GLU A 32 2.80 -9.55 -10.68
N GLN A 33 1.68 -10.27 -10.74
CA GLN A 33 0.43 -9.78 -11.35
C GLN A 33 -0.13 -8.57 -10.61
N TRP A 34 -0.16 -8.63 -9.28
CA TRP A 34 -0.59 -7.53 -8.44
C TRP A 34 0.28 -6.28 -8.63
N GLU A 35 1.61 -6.43 -8.66
CA GLU A 35 2.53 -5.33 -8.91
C GLU A 35 2.34 -4.71 -10.31
N GLN A 36 2.10 -5.54 -11.33
CA GLN A 36 1.78 -5.05 -12.67
C GLN A 36 0.48 -4.24 -12.67
N SER A 37 -0.58 -4.75 -12.04
CA SER A 37 -1.85 -4.02 -11.88
C SER A 37 -1.64 -2.69 -11.14
N PHE A 38 -0.81 -2.69 -10.11
CA PHE A 38 -0.47 -1.49 -9.34
C PHE A 38 0.24 -0.46 -10.23
N GLY A 39 1.29 -0.88 -10.95
CA GLY A 39 2.03 -0.03 -11.89
C GLY A 39 1.12 0.58 -12.97
N SER A 40 0.33 -0.26 -13.67
CA SER A 40 -0.60 0.20 -14.71
C SER A 40 -1.71 1.10 -14.18
N THR A 41 -2.07 0.98 -12.90
CA THR A 41 -3.02 1.91 -12.27
C THR A 41 -2.39 3.27 -12.03
N LEU A 42 -1.15 3.29 -11.53
CA LEU A 42 -0.42 4.53 -11.28
C LEU A 42 -0.09 5.30 -12.57
N GLU A 43 0.00 4.61 -13.70
CA GLU A 43 0.15 5.25 -15.01
C GLU A 43 -1.02 6.18 -15.38
N GLN A 44 -2.23 5.92 -14.82
CA GLN A 44 -3.45 6.68 -15.08
C GLN A 44 -3.54 8.01 -14.31
N ILE A 45 -2.68 8.21 -13.31
CA ILE A 45 -2.62 9.45 -12.53
C ILE A 45 -1.99 10.53 -13.41
N GLU A 46 -2.49 11.77 -13.37
CA GLU A 46 -1.94 12.88 -14.15
C GLU A 46 -0.55 13.32 -13.64
N ASP A 47 0.31 13.82 -14.52
CA ASP A 47 1.61 14.39 -14.12
C ASP A 47 1.44 15.59 -13.17
N ASP A 48 2.46 15.84 -12.34
CA ASP A 48 2.51 16.98 -11.42
C ASP A 48 1.32 17.07 -10.43
N SER A 49 0.69 15.93 -10.13
CA SER A 49 -0.49 15.83 -9.28
C SER A 49 -0.24 15.15 -7.92
N THR A 50 -1.30 14.96 -7.15
CA THR A 50 -1.27 14.25 -5.87
C THR A 50 -2.28 13.11 -5.84
N PHE A 51 -1.97 12.07 -5.07
CA PHE A 51 -2.91 10.99 -4.77
C PHE A 51 -2.78 10.50 -3.33
N LYS A 52 -3.83 9.88 -2.83
CA LYS A 52 -3.85 9.09 -1.60
C LYS A 52 -4.09 7.62 -1.93
N ILE A 53 -3.75 6.72 -1.02
CA ILE A 53 -3.82 5.29 -1.31
C ILE A 53 -4.31 4.46 -0.13
N PHE A 54 -5.16 3.47 -0.44
CA PHE A 54 -5.52 2.39 0.45
C PHE A 54 -4.79 1.09 0.04
N VAL A 55 -3.99 0.54 0.94
CA VAL A 55 -3.31 -0.75 0.80
C VAL A 55 -4.04 -1.80 1.63
N ASN A 56 -4.92 -2.57 0.98
CA ASN A 56 -5.70 -3.62 1.61
C ASN A 56 -4.98 -4.97 1.53
N MET A 57 -4.34 -5.38 2.63
CA MET A 57 -3.67 -6.67 2.79
C MET A 57 -4.53 -7.66 3.59
N HIS A 58 -5.79 -7.32 3.88
CA HIS A 58 -6.64 -8.17 4.71
C HIS A 58 -6.95 -9.49 4.00
N GLY A 59 -6.58 -10.60 4.64
CA GLY A 59 -6.68 -11.95 4.10
C GLY A 59 -5.45 -12.39 3.29
N PHE A 60 -4.39 -11.59 3.20
CA PHE A 60 -3.13 -11.98 2.57
C PHE A 60 -2.45 -13.10 3.36
N LYS A 61 -2.06 -14.17 2.64
CA LYS A 61 -1.23 -15.25 3.17
C LYS A 61 -0.18 -15.62 2.12
N ALA A 62 1.07 -15.30 2.39
CA ALA A 62 2.17 -15.77 1.55
C ALA A 62 2.31 -17.30 1.67
N VAL A 63 2.36 -18.02 0.54
CA VAL A 63 2.54 -19.49 0.55
C VAL A 63 3.92 -19.93 1.00
N ASN A 64 4.92 -19.02 0.96
CA ASN A 64 6.29 -19.27 1.43
C ASN A 64 7.02 -17.96 1.78
N ILE A 65 8.24 -18.09 2.34
CA ILE A 65 9.07 -16.95 2.76
C ILE A 65 9.47 -16.05 1.59
N ASP A 66 9.72 -16.61 0.41
CA ASP A 66 10.14 -15.84 -0.76
C ASP A 66 9.01 -14.95 -1.27
N ALA A 67 7.77 -15.46 -1.32
CA ALA A 67 6.57 -14.68 -1.59
C ALA A 67 6.39 -13.57 -0.54
N HIS A 68 6.56 -13.88 0.74
CA HIS A 68 6.47 -12.86 1.81
C HIS A 68 7.52 -11.75 1.67
N LYS A 69 8.78 -12.09 1.33
CA LYS A 69 9.85 -11.11 1.07
C LYS A 69 9.54 -10.26 -0.16
N ARG A 70 9.11 -10.90 -1.26
CA ARG A 70 8.78 -10.22 -2.51
C ARG A 70 7.65 -9.22 -2.32
N PHE A 71 6.57 -9.63 -1.65
CA PHE A 71 5.42 -8.80 -1.32
C PHE A 71 5.83 -7.53 -0.55
N ARG A 72 6.62 -7.70 0.51
CA ARG A 72 7.05 -6.59 1.38
C ARG A 72 7.75 -5.47 0.62
N GLY A 73 8.58 -5.82 -0.36
CA GLY A 73 9.29 -4.85 -1.17
C GLY A 73 8.39 -4.01 -2.08
N VAL A 74 7.27 -4.57 -2.56
CA VAL A 74 6.41 -3.90 -3.57
C VAL A 74 5.86 -2.59 -3.04
N VAL A 75 5.11 -2.63 -1.92
CA VAL A 75 4.46 -1.42 -1.36
C VAL A 75 5.50 -0.36 -1.05
N LEU A 76 6.59 -0.76 -0.40
CA LEU A 76 7.68 0.12 0.00
C LEU A 76 8.33 0.83 -1.18
N LEU A 77 8.72 0.07 -2.21
CA LEU A 77 9.40 0.61 -3.40
C LEU A 77 8.47 1.49 -4.24
N ILE A 78 7.21 1.09 -4.40
CA ILE A 78 6.23 1.87 -5.14
C ILE A 78 5.99 3.21 -4.43
N LEU A 79 5.71 3.20 -3.13
CA LEU A 79 5.45 4.43 -2.39
C LEU A 79 6.67 5.36 -2.34
N ALA A 80 7.88 4.81 -2.26
CA ALA A 80 9.10 5.60 -2.34
C ALA A 80 9.26 6.32 -3.70
N ASN A 81 8.81 5.72 -4.80
CA ASN A 81 8.80 6.37 -6.12
C ASN A 81 7.83 7.56 -6.22
N TYR A 82 6.95 7.73 -5.25
CA TYR A 82 6.00 8.84 -5.15
C TYR A 82 6.19 9.66 -3.86
N GLY A 83 7.42 9.66 -3.35
CA GLY A 83 7.87 10.53 -2.26
C GLY A 83 7.45 10.07 -0.87
N TRP A 84 6.79 8.92 -0.75
CA TRP A 84 6.25 8.45 0.52
C TRP A 84 7.20 7.50 1.23
N LYS A 85 7.54 7.82 2.47
CA LYS A 85 8.28 6.95 3.39
C LYS A 85 7.30 6.30 4.36
N VAL A 86 6.95 5.03 4.09
CA VAL A 86 6.10 4.23 4.97
C VAL A 86 6.70 4.15 6.36
N GLY A 87 5.92 4.45 7.40
CA GLY A 87 6.45 4.60 8.76
C GLY A 87 7.16 3.37 9.32
N TYR A 88 6.68 2.16 8.98
CA TYR A 88 7.31 0.91 9.40
C TYR A 88 8.58 0.53 8.62
N VAL A 89 8.99 1.29 7.59
CA VAL A 89 10.10 0.90 6.70
C VAL A 89 11.41 0.61 7.45
N ASN A 90 11.69 1.37 8.51
CA ASN A 90 12.94 1.23 9.27
C ASN A 90 12.99 -0.08 10.08
N LEU A 91 11.90 -0.84 10.18
CA LEU A 91 11.92 -2.21 10.72
C LEU A 91 12.60 -3.20 9.76
N PHE A 92 12.82 -2.80 8.51
CA PHE A 92 13.37 -3.62 7.44
C PHE A 92 14.66 -2.98 6.94
N GLU A 93 15.76 -3.21 7.65
CA GLU A 93 17.04 -2.53 7.39
C GLU A 93 17.54 -2.67 5.95
N GLU A 94 17.40 -3.85 5.35
CA GLU A 94 17.88 -4.12 3.99
C GLU A 94 17.13 -3.27 2.96
N GLU A 95 15.81 -3.19 3.09
CA GLU A 95 14.94 -2.35 2.27
C GLU A 95 15.21 -0.87 2.54
N ALA A 96 15.34 -0.47 3.81
CA ALA A 96 15.55 0.93 4.19
C ALA A 96 16.86 1.52 3.66
N LYS A 97 17.96 0.74 3.62
CA LYS A 97 19.28 1.18 3.16
C LYS A 97 19.33 1.46 1.66
N THR A 98 18.48 0.81 0.87
CA THR A 98 18.49 0.90 -0.60
C THR A 98 17.40 1.81 -1.17
N MET A 99 16.47 2.27 -0.32
CA MET A 99 15.33 3.05 -0.77
C MET A 99 15.70 4.48 -1.14
N THR A 100 15.32 4.89 -2.35
CA THR A 100 15.42 6.28 -2.81
C THR A 100 14.03 6.85 -2.97
N TYR A 101 13.80 8.02 -2.37
CA TYR A 101 12.52 8.71 -2.43
C TYR A 101 12.55 9.77 -3.53
N ARG A 102 11.56 9.73 -4.42
CA ARG A 102 11.43 10.67 -5.55
C ARG A 102 9.97 10.92 -5.85
N ASN A 103 9.67 11.96 -6.63
CA ASN A 103 8.32 12.23 -7.13
C ASN A 103 8.28 11.89 -8.61
N ALA A 104 8.09 10.62 -8.96
CA ALA A 104 8.04 10.17 -10.34
C ALA A 104 6.98 10.97 -11.10
N ARG A 105 7.35 11.56 -12.27
CA ARG A 105 6.47 12.41 -13.08
C ARG A 105 5.87 13.61 -12.33
N GLY A 106 6.54 14.07 -11.26
CA GLY A 106 6.03 15.14 -10.39
C GLY A 106 4.93 14.71 -9.43
N ILE A 107 4.48 13.45 -9.50
CA ILE A 107 3.38 12.91 -8.71
C ILE A 107 3.81 12.67 -7.26
N LYS A 108 2.94 13.02 -6.31
CA LYS A 108 3.18 12.82 -4.87
C LYS A 108 2.07 12.00 -4.23
N CYS A 109 2.46 10.97 -3.48
CA CYS A 109 1.56 10.34 -2.51
C CYS A 109 1.46 11.26 -1.29
N VAL A 110 0.24 11.56 -0.84
CA VAL A 110 -0.03 12.50 0.26
C VAL A 110 -0.80 11.90 1.43
N GLY A 111 -1.23 10.64 1.33
CA GLY A 111 -1.82 9.91 2.44
C GLY A 111 -1.93 8.42 2.16
N VAL A 112 -1.77 7.61 3.21
CA VAL A 112 -1.75 6.15 3.11
C VAL A 112 -2.57 5.50 4.22
N ALA A 113 -3.49 4.62 3.87
CA ALA A 113 -4.12 3.71 4.81
C ALA A 113 -3.67 2.28 4.54
N HIS A 114 -3.36 1.54 5.59
CA HIS A 114 -3.01 0.12 5.51
C HIS A 114 -4.06 -0.70 6.26
N ALA A 115 -4.50 -1.82 5.71
CA ALA A 115 -5.33 -2.79 6.44
C ALA A 115 -4.72 -4.19 6.42
N HIS A 116 -4.71 -4.87 7.57
CA HIS A 116 -4.24 -6.25 7.69
C HIS A 116 -4.95 -6.98 8.85
N GLN A 117 -5.19 -8.28 8.71
CA GLN A 117 -5.90 -9.10 9.71
C GLN A 117 -5.14 -9.40 11.02
N ASP A 118 -3.96 -8.79 11.23
CA ASP A 118 -3.09 -9.10 12.38
C ASP A 118 -3.18 -7.94 13.36
N GLU A 119 -4.06 -8.10 14.36
CA GLU A 119 -4.38 -7.08 15.36
C GLU A 119 -3.13 -6.57 16.09
N THR A 120 -2.31 -7.48 16.62
CA THR A 120 -1.10 -7.13 17.34
C THR A 120 -0.13 -6.32 16.46
N LYS A 121 0.00 -6.68 15.18
CA LYS A 121 0.86 -5.96 14.24
C LYS A 121 0.30 -4.58 13.90
N MET A 122 -1.00 -4.48 13.61
CA MET A 122 -1.64 -3.22 13.23
C MET A 122 -1.66 -2.24 14.40
N ASP A 123 -1.98 -2.69 15.62
CA ASP A 123 -1.92 -1.85 16.82
C ASP A 123 -0.51 -1.31 17.10
N MET A 124 0.51 -2.16 16.94
CA MET A 124 1.90 -1.75 17.09
C MET A 124 2.31 -0.73 16.02
N TYR A 125 1.90 -0.95 14.76
CA TYR A 125 2.20 -0.01 13.68
C TYR A 125 1.48 1.33 13.88
N GLU A 126 0.20 1.30 14.23
CA GLU A 126 -0.57 2.51 14.53
C GLU A 126 0.06 3.30 15.67
N THR A 127 0.34 2.63 16.80
CA THR A 127 0.93 3.29 17.97
C THR A 127 2.31 3.91 17.70
N ARG A 128 3.12 3.29 16.83
CA ARG A 128 4.51 3.71 16.61
C ARG A 128 4.70 4.62 15.39
N PHE A 129 3.84 4.48 14.39
CA PHE A 129 4.04 5.05 13.06
C PHE A 129 2.81 5.78 12.54
N GLY A 130 1.66 5.67 13.21
CA GLY A 130 0.46 6.43 12.90
C GLY A 130 0.73 7.94 12.91
N SER A 131 0.10 8.65 11.98
CA SER A 131 0.21 10.10 11.80
C SER A 131 -1.01 10.63 11.07
N ASP A 132 -1.20 11.95 11.03
CA ASP A 132 -2.32 12.60 10.33
C ASP A 132 -2.47 12.22 8.85
N ARG A 133 -1.46 11.59 8.24
CA ARG A 133 -1.46 11.14 6.84
C ARG A 133 -1.14 9.66 6.65
N GLU A 134 -0.91 8.90 7.71
CA GLU A 134 -0.71 7.45 7.62
C GLU A 134 -1.30 6.73 8.82
N HIS A 135 -2.19 5.78 8.56
CA HIS A 135 -2.82 4.97 9.61
C HIS A 135 -2.88 3.49 9.26
N PHE A 136 -2.93 2.66 10.29
CA PHE A 136 -2.88 1.20 10.21
C PHE A 136 -4.12 0.60 10.89
N PHE A 137 -4.88 -0.19 10.15
CA PHE A 137 -6.18 -0.67 10.57
C PHE A 137 -6.28 -2.19 10.52
N ILE A 138 -7.08 -2.74 11.41
CA ILE A 138 -7.49 -4.15 11.36
C ILE A 138 -8.67 -4.31 10.40
N ASP A 139 -9.61 -3.36 10.45
CA ASP A 139 -10.83 -3.34 9.65
C ASP A 139 -10.62 -2.58 8.32
N PRO A 140 -10.70 -3.26 7.16
CA PRO A 140 -10.59 -2.62 5.86
C PRO A 140 -11.63 -1.54 5.60
N ALA A 141 -12.84 -1.66 6.19
CA ALA A 141 -13.89 -0.67 5.99
C ALA A 141 -13.54 0.66 6.68
N GLN A 142 -12.99 0.60 7.89
CA GLN A 142 -12.52 1.78 8.61
C GLN A 142 -11.34 2.45 7.91
N ALA A 143 -10.39 1.64 7.42
CA ALA A 143 -9.27 2.15 6.63
C ALA A 143 -9.74 2.88 5.37
N ARG A 144 -10.69 2.27 4.66
CA ARG A 144 -11.27 2.82 3.43
C ARG A 144 -12.03 4.12 3.71
N GLN A 145 -12.80 4.17 4.78
CA GLN A 145 -13.52 5.38 5.14
C GLN A 145 -12.54 6.51 5.50
N TRP A 146 -11.58 6.25 6.38
CA TRP A 146 -10.61 7.25 6.82
C TRP A 146 -9.84 7.86 5.64
N ILE A 147 -9.32 7.03 4.73
CA ILE A 147 -8.58 7.55 3.58
C ILE A 147 -9.48 8.29 2.60
N GLU A 148 -10.76 7.93 2.46
CA GLU A 148 -11.70 8.69 1.62
C GLU A 148 -12.00 10.07 2.21
N ASP A 149 -12.13 10.14 3.54
CA ASP A 149 -12.42 11.38 4.28
C ASP A 149 -11.18 12.28 4.45
N LEU A 150 -9.96 11.74 4.27
CA LEU A 150 -8.72 12.51 4.35
C LEU A 150 -8.72 13.66 3.34
N ASP A 151 -8.69 14.89 3.86
CA ASP A 151 -8.60 16.09 3.05
C ASP A 151 -7.19 16.23 2.46
N ILE A 152 -7.14 16.53 1.18
CA ILE A 152 -5.92 16.72 0.40
C ILE A 152 -5.99 18.13 -0.14
N GLU A 153 -5.55 19.08 0.69
CA GLU A 153 -5.50 20.50 0.33
C GLU A 153 -4.94 20.68 -1.10
N SER A 154 -5.69 21.43 -1.90
CA SER A 154 -5.45 21.69 -3.33
C SER A 154 -4.23 22.55 -3.58
#